data_AF-A0A151MS55-F1
#
_entry.id   AF-A0A151MS55-F1
#
_cell.length_a   1.000
_cell.length_b   1.000
_cell.length_c   1.000
_cell.angle_alpha   90.00
_cell.angle_beta   90.00
_cell.angle_gamma   90.00
#
_symmetry.space_group_name_H-M   'P 1'
#
loop_
_entity.id
_entity.type
_entity.pdbx_description
1 polymer ?
#
loop_
_entity_poly.entity_id
_entity_poly.type
_entity_poly.pdbx_seq_one_letter_code
_entity_poly.pdbx_strand_id
1 'polypeptide(L)'
;MTGEDDVEAYLEAFERAVMATKWDPGSWTAKLGPLIIGPTQAAYRASNRTEDSDYSKVKAAILYRLEISPETYRHKFRAKKGPEYSQPRLLVQTLRDLVKRWLQPEEHTVKEVVDKKILEQFLTDLTGSTQ
;
A
#
# COMPACT_ATOMS: atom_id res chain seq x y z
N MET A 1 15.67 -8.98 -0.16
CA MET A 1 14.40 -8.88 0.59
C MET A 1 14.40 -10.00 1.62
N THR A 2 14.13 -9.69 2.90
CA THR A 2 13.79 -10.73 3.90
C THR A 2 12.27 -10.90 3.95
N GLY A 3 11.75 -11.93 4.63
CA GLY A 3 10.29 -12.14 4.74
C GLY A 3 9.55 -11.04 5.53
N GLU A 4 10.30 -10.18 6.23
CA GLU A 4 9.82 -9.11 7.12
C GLU A 4 10.07 -7.70 6.53
N ASP A 5 10.68 -7.61 5.35
CA ASP A 5 10.99 -6.35 4.67
C ASP A 5 9.70 -5.60 4.30
N ASP A 6 9.72 -4.27 4.38
CA ASP A 6 8.60 -3.43 3.94
C ASP A 6 8.48 -3.55 2.41
N VAL A 7 7.45 -4.29 1.96
CA VAL A 7 7.26 -4.65 0.56
C VAL A 7 7.07 -3.42 -0.32
N GLU A 8 6.44 -2.37 0.21
CA GLU A 8 6.21 -1.10 -0.49
C GLU A 8 7.55 -0.39 -0.74
N ALA A 9 8.36 -0.22 0.31
CA ALA A 9 9.69 0.38 0.22
C ALA A 9 10.63 -0.41 -0.71
N TYR A 10 10.54 -1.75 -0.67
CA TYR A 10 11.32 -2.61 -1.56
C TYR A 10 10.94 -2.42 -3.03
N LEU A 11 9.63 -2.39 -3.35
CA LEU A 11 9.15 -2.18 -4.72
C LEU A 11 9.54 -0.79 -5.24
N GLU A 12 9.43 0.25 -4.41
CA GLU A 12 9.90 1.59 -4.77
C GLU A 12 11.42 1.64 -5.02
N ALA A 13 12.22 0.97 -4.19
CA ALA A 13 13.66 0.90 -4.38
C ALA A 13 14.01 0.14 -5.68
N PHE A 14 13.28 -0.93 -5.98
CA PHE A 14 13.39 -1.64 -7.25
C PHE A 14 13.07 -0.71 -8.42
N GLU A 15 11.96 0.02 -8.40
CA GLU A 15 11.56 0.99 -9.43
C GLU A 15 12.65 2.06 -9.66
N ARG A 16 13.20 2.65 -8.60
CA ARG A 16 14.31 3.61 -8.72
C ARG A 16 15.55 3.00 -9.37
N ALA A 17 15.90 1.76 -9.00
CA ALA A 17 17.06 1.06 -9.55
C ALA A 17 16.90 0.73 -11.04
N VAL A 18 15.72 0.28 -11.46
CA VAL A 18 15.46 -0.05 -12.87
C VAL A 18 15.33 1.20 -13.76
N MET A 19 14.81 2.31 -13.21
CA MET A 19 14.79 3.60 -13.88
C MET A 19 16.21 4.17 -14.06
N ALA A 20 17.06 4.07 -13.03
CA ALA A 20 18.45 4.52 -13.11
C ALA A 20 19.29 3.73 -14.13
N THR A 21 19.00 2.43 -14.26
CA THR A 21 19.68 1.53 -15.21
C THR A 21 19.01 1.45 -16.58
N LYS A 22 17.90 2.18 -16.80
CA LYS A 22 17.12 2.26 -18.05
C LYS A 22 16.71 0.90 -18.60
N TRP A 23 16.24 0.00 -17.73
CA TRP A 23 15.75 -1.30 -18.17
C TRP A 23 14.45 -1.19 -18.97
N ASP A 24 14.28 -2.09 -19.94
CA ASP A 24 13.04 -2.21 -20.70
C ASP A 24 11.85 -2.55 -19.76
N PRO A 25 10.76 -1.75 -19.75
CA PRO A 25 9.60 -1.97 -18.87
C PRO A 25 8.96 -3.35 -18.99
N GLY A 26 8.99 -3.97 -20.18
CA GLY A 26 8.46 -5.32 -20.41
C GLY A 26 9.28 -6.42 -19.72
N SER A 27 10.50 -6.11 -19.28
CA SER A 27 11.38 -7.05 -18.59
C SER A 27 11.34 -6.94 -17.05
N TRP A 28 10.65 -5.94 -16.49
CA TRP A 28 10.69 -5.65 -15.06
C TRP A 28 10.05 -6.75 -14.23
N THR A 29 8.92 -7.31 -14.67
CA THR A 29 8.22 -8.43 -14.01
C THR A 29 9.11 -9.66 -13.90
N ALA A 30 9.69 -10.08 -15.03
CA ALA A 30 10.58 -11.23 -15.10
C ALA A 30 11.81 -11.09 -14.18
N LYS A 31 12.31 -9.86 -14.00
CA LYS A 31 13.46 -9.57 -13.11
C LYS A 31 13.06 -9.41 -11.64
N LEU A 32 11.84 -8.99 -11.36
CA LEU A 32 11.32 -8.90 -9.99
C LEU A 32 11.15 -10.28 -9.36
N GLY A 33 10.64 -11.25 -10.11
CA GLY A 33 10.31 -12.61 -9.65
C GLY A 33 11.37 -13.31 -8.77
N PRO A 34 12.67 -13.36 -9.18
CA PRO A 34 13.73 -13.99 -8.38
C PRO A 34 14.17 -13.16 -7.16
N LEU A 35 13.85 -11.86 -7.08
CA LEU A 35 14.33 -10.98 -6.03
C LEU A 35 13.38 -10.86 -4.82
N ILE A 36 12.10 -11.15 -5.04
CA ILE A 36 11.08 -11.21 -3.98
C ILE A 36 10.98 -12.62 -3.41
N ILE A 37 10.76 -12.71 -2.10
CA ILE A 37 10.67 -13.99 -1.37
C ILE A 37 9.43 -14.04 -0.47
N GLY A 38 9.13 -15.23 0.06
CA GLY A 38 8.08 -15.43 1.06
C GLY A 38 6.67 -15.03 0.56
N PRO A 39 5.88 -14.29 1.36
CA PRO A 39 4.49 -13.96 1.02
C PRO A 39 4.39 -13.10 -0.25
N THR A 40 5.36 -12.21 -0.49
CA THR A 40 5.45 -11.40 -1.71
C THR A 40 5.64 -12.26 -2.96
N GLN A 41 6.45 -13.32 -2.87
CA GLN A 41 6.64 -14.26 -3.98
C GLN A 41 5.39 -15.09 -4.24
N ALA A 42 4.68 -15.52 -3.19
CA ALA A 42 3.40 -16.21 -3.34
C ALA A 42 2.35 -15.32 -4.03
N ALA A 43 2.27 -14.05 -3.62
CA ALA A 43 1.41 -13.05 -4.24
C ALA A 43 1.78 -12.80 -5.72
N TYR A 44 3.07 -12.64 -6.02
CA TYR A 44 3.56 -12.48 -7.41
C TYR A 44 3.19 -13.67 -8.29
N ARG A 45 3.46 -14.91 -7.85
CA ARG A 45 3.16 -16.12 -8.64
C ARG A 45 1.67 -16.26 -8.93
N ALA A 46 0.83 -15.84 -8.00
CA ALA A 46 -0.61 -15.91 -8.18
C ALA A 46 -1.15 -14.77 -9.08
N SER A 47 -0.43 -13.64 -9.18
CA SER A 47 -0.76 -12.51 -10.04
C SER A 47 -0.16 -12.61 -11.46
N ASN A 48 0.98 -13.28 -11.63
CA ASN A 48 1.68 -13.44 -12.91
C ASN A 48 1.19 -14.66 -13.74
N ARG A 49 -0.03 -15.17 -13.48
CA ARG A 49 -0.63 -16.28 -14.24
C ARG A 49 -1.24 -15.84 -15.57
N THR A 50 -1.47 -14.55 -15.74
CA THR A 50 -1.93 -13.93 -16.99
C THR A 50 -0.72 -13.42 -17.76
N GLU A 51 -0.56 -13.84 -19.03
CA GLU A 51 0.56 -13.58 -19.94
C GLU A 51 0.84 -12.08 -20.26
N ASP A 52 0.15 -11.17 -19.59
CA ASP A 52 0.26 -9.72 -19.75
C ASP A 52 1.40 -9.21 -18.87
N SER A 53 2.58 -9.00 -19.45
CA SER A 53 3.84 -8.65 -18.76
C SER A 53 3.89 -7.19 -18.29
N ASP A 54 2.80 -6.70 -17.70
CA ASP A 54 2.68 -5.34 -17.19
C ASP A 54 3.07 -5.29 -15.71
N TYR A 55 4.21 -4.63 -15.43
CA TYR A 55 4.72 -4.46 -14.07
C TYR A 55 3.75 -3.73 -13.15
N SER A 56 3.05 -2.69 -13.65
CA SER A 56 2.11 -1.92 -12.84
C SER A 56 0.93 -2.77 -12.37
N LYS A 57 0.42 -3.67 -13.23
CA LYS A 57 -0.62 -4.63 -12.85
C LYS A 57 -0.12 -5.64 -11.83
N VAL A 58 1.09 -6.18 -12.02
CA VAL A 58 1.70 -7.13 -11.07
C VAL A 58 1.94 -6.49 -9.71
N LYS A 59 2.48 -5.26 -9.67
CA LYS A 59 2.68 -4.48 -8.44
C LYS A 59 1.35 -4.27 -7.71
N ALA A 60 0.32 -3.78 -8.40
CA ALA A 60 -0.99 -3.55 -7.80
C ALA A 60 -1.59 -4.84 -7.20
N ALA A 61 -1.47 -5.96 -7.91
CA ALA A 61 -2.00 -7.24 -7.45
C ALA A 61 -1.20 -7.84 -6.27
N ILE A 62 0.12 -7.63 -6.21
CA ILE A 62 0.93 -8.01 -5.04
C ILE A 62 0.50 -7.21 -3.82
N LEU A 63 0.43 -5.88 -3.95
CA LEU A 63 0.06 -4.98 -2.87
C LEU A 63 -1.34 -5.31 -2.34
N TYR A 64 -2.32 -5.51 -3.24
CA TYR A 64 -3.67 -5.91 -2.86
C TYR A 64 -3.71 -7.22 -2.05
N ARG A 65 -3.01 -8.27 -2.50
CA ARG A 65 -2.98 -9.57 -1.81
C ARG A 65 -2.30 -9.54 -0.45
N LEU A 66 -1.36 -8.62 -0.27
CA LEU A 66 -0.69 -8.40 1.01
C LEU A 66 -1.47 -7.43 1.92
N GLU A 67 -2.69 -7.06 1.52
CA GLU A 67 -3.53 -6.07 2.19
C GLU A 67 -2.80 -4.72 2.35
N ILE A 68 -1.91 -4.39 1.41
CA ILE A 68 -1.21 -3.11 1.34
C ILE A 68 -2.01 -2.23 0.38
N SER A 69 -2.97 -1.50 0.93
CA SER A 69 -3.81 -0.56 0.18
C SER A 69 -4.17 0.65 1.03
N PRO A 70 -4.49 1.80 0.42
CA PRO A 70 -4.97 2.98 1.13
C PRO A 70 -6.15 2.68 2.07
N GLU A 71 -7.05 1.79 1.65
CA GLU A 71 -8.21 1.36 2.45
C GLU A 71 -7.80 0.50 3.66
N THR A 72 -6.79 -0.37 3.52
CA THR A 72 -6.28 -1.12 4.68
C THR A 72 -5.65 -0.17 5.69
N TYR A 73 -4.89 0.84 5.24
CA TYR A 73 -4.31 1.85 6.12
C TYR A 73 -5.38 2.71 6.80
N ARG A 74 -6.46 3.07 6.09
CA ARG A 74 -7.65 3.70 6.70
C ARG A 74 -8.22 2.85 7.82
N HIS A 75 -8.44 1.57 7.57
CA HIS A 75 -9.02 0.67 8.56
C HIS A 75 -8.11 0.58 9.79
N LYS A 76 -6.80 0.36 9.59
CA LYS A 76 -5.80 0.36 10.67
C LYS A 76 -5.80 1.68 11.46
N PHE A 77 -5.89 2.82 10.78
CA PHE A 77 -5.94 4.14 11.42
C PHE A 77 -7.18 4.29 12.33
N ARG A 78 -8.36 3.85 11.86
CA ARG A 78 -9.62 3.95 12.61
C ARG A 78 -9.80 2.88 13.69
N ALA A 79 -9.20 1.71 13.49
CA ALA A 79 -9.21 0.61 14.46
C ALA A 79 -8.33 0.89 15.69
N LYS A 80 -7.35 1.81 15.58
CA LYS A 80 -6.57 2.28 16.73
C LYS A 80 -7.48 3.06 17.69
N LYS A 81 -7.95 2.40 18.75
CA LYS A 81 -8.69 2.98 19.87
C LYS A 81 -8.01 2.66 21.20
N GLY A 82 -8.08 3.57 22.18
CA GLY A 82 -7.98 3.23 23.60
C GLY A 82 -6.57 3.14 24.24
N PRO A 83 -6.52 2.87 25.57
CA PRO A 83 -5.59 3.48 26.53
C PRO A 83 -4.22 2.83 26.72
N GLU A 84 -3.66 2.15 25.72
CA GLU A 84 -2.28 1.62 25.79
C GLU A 84 -1.24 2.71 25.44
N TYR A 85 -1.41 3.88 26.05
CA TYR A 85 -0.56 5.07 25.89
C TYR A 85 0.72 4.97 26.71
N SER A 86 1.30 3.78 26.90
CA SER A 86 2.62 3.64 27.52
C SER A 86 3.67 4.46 26.75
N GLN A 87 3.42 4.75 25.47
CA GLN A 87 4.27 5.57 24.60
C GLN A 87 3.43 6.45 23.64
N PRO A 88 2.88 7.60 24.09
CA PRO A 88 2.03 8.46 23.27
C PRO A 88 2.75 9.01 22.03
N ARG A 89 4.08 9.21 22.11
CA ARG A 89 4.90 9.63 20.98
C ARG A 89 4.93 8.58 19.87
N LEU A 90 5.02 7.29 20.21
CA LEU A 90 5.03 6.21 19.24
C LEU A 90 3.65 6.05 18.58
N LEU A 91 2.58 6.21 19.36
CA LEU A 91 1.22 6.19 18.82
C LEU A 91 0.99 7.32 17.82
N VAL A 92 1.36 8.56 18.17
CA VAL A 92 1.22 9.69 17.25
C VAL A 92 2.03 9.49 15.97
N GLN A 93 3.24 8.95 16.06
CA GLN A 93 4.04 8.61 14.87
C GLN A 93 3.35 7.53 14.03
N THR A 94 2.85 6.46 14.65
CA THR A 94 2.11 5.40 13.96
C THR A 94 0.87 5.94 13.26
N LEU A 95 0.08 6.79 13.93
CA LEU A 95 -1.09 7.42 13.34
C LEU A 95 -0.73 8.34 12.17
N ARG A 96 0.40 9.05 12.25
CA ARG A 96 0.93 9.86 11.15
C ARG A 96 1.33 9.01 9.95
N ASP A 97 2.01 7.89 10.17
CA ASP A 97 2.36 6.94 9.10
C ASP A 97 1.12 6.35 8.43
N LEU A 98 0.16 5.86 9.23
CA LEU A 98 -1.07 5.27 8.71
C LEU A 98 -1.90 6.29 7.91
N VAL A 99 -2.05 7.53 8.39
CA VAL A 99 -2.81 8.55 7.67
C VAL A 99 -2.09 9.03 6.41
N LYS A 100 -0.75 9.07 6.41
CA LYS A 100 0.03 9.38 5.20
C LYS A 100 -0.15 8.31 4.13
N ARG A 101 -0.03 7.02 4.47
CA ARG A 101 -0.22 5.90 3.53
C ARG A 101 -1.68 5.74 3.07
N TRP A 102 -2.64 6.19 3.88
CA TRP A 102 -4.05 6.24 3.46
C TRP A 102 -4.36 7.42 2.53
N LEU A 103 -4.01 8.65 2.92
CA LEU A 103 -4.42 9.84 2.17
C LEU A 103 -3.50 10.13 0.98
N GLN A 104 -2.25 9.66 1.03
CA GLN A 104 -1.20 9.89 0.04
C GLN A 104 -1.11 11.36 -0.38
N PRO A 105 -0.89 12.29 0.57
CA PRO A 105 -0.97 13.74 0.32
C PRO A 105 0.11 14.26 -0.65
N GLU A 106 1.15 13.46 -0.91
CA GLU A 106 2.21 13.78 -1.88
C GLU A 106 1.77 13.48 -3.32
N GLU A 107 0.77 12.60 -3.49
CA GLU A 107 0.23 12.17 -4.79
C GLU A 107 -1.15 12.79 -5.09
N HIS A 108 -1.75 13.48 -4.12
CA HIS A 108 -3.12 14.02 -4.22
C HIS A 108 -3.18 15.49 -3.83
N THR A 109 -4.00 16.26 -4.54
CA THR A 109 -4.28 17.65 -4.19
C THR A 109 -5.05 17.76 -2.87
N VAL A 110 -4.99 18.94 -2.24
CA VAL A 110 -5.80 19.24 -1.03
C VAL A 110 -7.28 18.94 -1.27
N LYS A 111 -7.79 19.29 -2.46
CA LYS A 111 -9.17 19.01 -2.84
C LYS A 111 -9.47 17.51 -2.82
N GLU A 112 -8.64 16.69 -3.45
CA GLU A 112 -8.84 15.23 -3.48
C GLU A 112 -8.75 14.60 -2.09
N VAL A 113 -7.86 15.08 -1.22
CA VAL A 113 -7.79 14.64 0.17
C VAL A 113 -9.08 15.00 0.94
N VAL A 114 -9.60 16.21 0.71
CA VAL A 114 -10.88 16.65 1.30
C VAL A 114 -12.05 15.81 0.77
N ASP A 115 -12.13 15.59 -0.54
CA ASP A 115 -13.16 14.74 -1.17
C ASP A 115 -13.14 13.32 -0.59
N LYS A 116 -11.95 12.72 -0.39
CA LYS A 116 -11.82 11.41 0.29
C LYS A 116 -12.40 11.43 1.70
N LYS A 117 -12.21 12.51 2.46
CA LYS A 117 -12.80 12.66 3.81
C LYS A 117 -14.31 12.89 3.79
N ILE A 118 -14.81 13.66 2.82
CA ILE A 118 -16.25 13.89 2.65
C ILE A 118 -16.94 12.57 2.31
N LEU A 119 -16.40 11.81 1.34
CA LEU A 119 -16.93 10.50 0.97
C LEU A 119 -16.90 9.52 2.15
N GLU A 120 -15.83 9.54 2.93
CA GLU A 120 -15.71 8.76 4.16
C GLU A 120 -16.87 9.04 5.13
N GLN A 121 -17.10 10.32 5.41
CA GLN A 121 -18.13 10.76 6.33
C GLN A 121 -19.51 10.41 5.79
N PHE A 122 -19.78 10.71 4.52
CA PHE A 122 -21.03 10.38 3.83
C PHE A 122 -21.37 8.89 3.92
N LEU A 123 -20.41 8.00 3.65
CA LEU A 123 -20.61 6.56 3.78
C LEU A 123 -20.86 6.15 5.24
N THR A 124 -20.19 6.79 6.19
CA THR A 124 -20.41 6.55 7.63
C THR A 124 -21.81 6.96 8.06
N ASP A 125 -22.34 8.09 7.59
CA ASP A 125 -23.70 8.54 7.89
C ASP A 125 -24.76 7.62 7.25
N LEU A 126 -24.54 7.16 6.02
CA LEU A 126 -25.42 6.20 5.35
C LEU A 126 -25.46 4.85 6.08
N THR A 127 -24.30 4.34 6.50
CA THR A 127 -24.19 3.01 7.12
C THR A 127 -24.44 3.04 8.64
N GLY A 128 -24.19 4.17 9.29
CA GLY A 128 -24.43 4.41 10.71
C GLY A 128 -25.92 4.52 11.09
N SER A 129 -26.82 4.55 10.12
CA SER A 129 -28.27 4.49 10.31
C SER A 129 -28.82 3.05 10.40
N THR A 130 -27.95 2.03 10.38
CA THR A 130 -28.36 0.60 10.33
C THR A 130 -27.83 -0.23 11.51
N GLN A 131 -27.54 0.39 12.66
CA GLN A 131 -27.12 -0.33 13.87
C GLN A 131 -27.96 0.01 15.09
#